data_AF-A0A365D493-F1
#
_entry.id   AF-A0A365D493-F1
#
_cell.length_a   1.000
_cell.length_b   1.000
_cell.length_c   1.000
_cell.angle_alpha   90.00
_cell.angle_beta   90.00
_cell.angle_gamma   90.00
#
_symmetry.space_group_name_H-M   'P 1'
#
loop_
_entity.id
_entity.type
_entity.pdbx_description
1 polymer ?
#
loop_
_entity_poly.entity_id
_entity_poly.type
_entity_poly.pdbx_seq_one_letter_code
_entity_poly.pdbx_strand_id
1 'polypeptide(L)'
;MSAESTEHVLSEEIADQDESPAKASAASRLEEEGDVAADYLEELLDIADIDGDIDIEVRNGRTYISIVAEEETEGLEGLVGEDGEVLEALQELTRLAVLSATENRSRLVLDINGYRQERTGHLQKIAEDAAASVKETGKPVALEPMSAYERKIVHDAVADLGLVSESEGEGSGRHIVVSAD
;
A
#
# COMPACT_ATOMS: atom_id res chain seq x y z
N MET A 1 -53.79 -29.31 32.64
CA MET A 1 -52.85 -30.36 32.20
C MET A 1 -52.53 -30.04 30.74
N SER A 2 -51.64 -29.09 30.44
CA SER A 2 -50.17 -29.03 30.66
C SER A 2 -49.41 -29.50 29.42
N ALA A 3 -48.42 -28.69 29.04
CA ALA A 3 -47.37 -28.83 28.00
C ALA A 3 -47.83 -28.57 26.54
N GLU A 4 -47.53 -27.43 25.92
CA GLU A 4 -46.23 -26.97 25.33
C GLU A 4 -45.67 -27.90 24.27
N SER A 5 -45.55 -27.40 23.03
CA SER A 5 -44.49 -27.77 22.09
C SER A 5 -44.20 -26.59 21.17
N THR A 6 -43.05 -26.01 21.49
CA THR A 6 -42.34 -24.85 20.93
C THR A 6 -41.79 -25.15 19.53
N GLU A 7 -41.52 -24.07 18.81
CA GLU A 7 -40.79 -23.98 17.54
C GLU A 7 -39.54 -24.87 17.43
N HIS A 8 -39.24 -25.30 16.20
CA HIS A 8 -37.86 -25.27 15.74
C HIS A 8 -37.83 -24.90 14.26
N VAL A 9 -37.50 -23.63 14.01
CA VAL A 9 -37.04 -23.13 12.72
C VAL A 9 -35.68 -23.79 12.48
N LEU A 10 -35.54 -24.55 11.40
CA LEU A 10 -34.24 -24.90 10.83
C LEU A 10 -34.08 -24.02 9.59
N SER A 11 -33.42 -22.88 9.81
CA SER A 11 -32.77 -22.11 8.76
C SER A 11 -31.74 -23.00 8.10
N GLU A 12 -32.01 -23.45 6.88
CA GLU A 12 -30.99 -24.04 6.01
C GLU A 12 -29.94 -22.96 5.71
N GLU A 13 -28.74 -23.18 6.26
CA GLU A 13 -27.52 -22.53 5.81
C GLU A 13 -27.33 -22.80 4.32
N ILE A 14 -27.40 -21.74 3.52
CA ILE A 14 -26.95 -21.75 2.14
C ILE A 14 -25.42 -21.75 2.19
N ALA A 15 -24.82 -22.94 2.17
CA ALA A 15 -23.40 -23.10 1.93
C ALA A 15 -23.10 -22.78 0.45
N ASP A 16 -22.43 -21.66 0.22
CA ASP A 16 -21.93 -21.21 -1.07
C ASP A 16 -20.80 -22.15 -1.53
N GLN A 17 -21.15 -23.17 -2.30
CA GLN A 17 -20.20 -24.10 -2.92
C GLN A 17 -19.91 -23.67 -4.36
N ASP A 18 -19.05 -22.68 -4.54
CA ASP A 18 -18.47 -22.38 -5.86
C ASP A 18 -16.98 -21.97 -5.78
N GLU A 19 -16.16 -22.84 -5.19
CA GLU A 19 -14.70 -22.74 -5.27
C GLU A 19 -14.13 -23.66 -6.36
N SER A 20 -13.77 -23.07 -7.50
CA SER A 20 -13.03 -23.73 -8.59
C SER A 20 -11.58 -24.06 -8.17
N PRO A 21 -11.00 -25.20 -8.60
CA PRO A 21 -9.65 -25.64 -8.22
C PRO A 21 -8.52 -24.66 -8.57
N ALA A 22 -8.73 -23.76 -9.54
CA ALA A 22 -7.76 -22.71 -9.87
C ALA A 22 -7.77 -21.51 -8.89
N LYS A 23 -8.90 -21.29 -8.19
CA LYS A 23 -8.99 -20.28 -7.13
C LYS A 23 -8.36 -20.80 -5.84
N ALA A 24 -8.61 -22.06 -5.50
CA ALA A 24 -7.99 -22.72 -4.34
C ALA A 24 -6.45 -22.71 -4.43
N SER A 25 -5.87 -22.98 -5.61
CA SER A 25 -4.41 -22.92 -5.82
C SER A 25 -3.85 -21.50 -5.93
N ALA A 26 -4.69 -20.48 -6.14
CA ALA A 26 -4.27 -19.09 -6.07
C ALA A 26 -4.30 -18.58 -4.62
N ALA A 27 -5.32 -18.95 -3.85
CA ALA A 27 -5.42 -18.62 -2.44
C ALA A 27 -4.24 -19.22 -1.65
N SER A 28 -3.95 -20.51 -1.83
CA SER A 28 -2.84 -21.16 -1.11
C SER A 28 -1.48 -20.54 -1.41
N ARG A 29 -1.27 -20.04 -2.64
CA ARG A 29 -0.03 -19.35 -3.01
C ARG A 29 0.09 -17.97 -2.37
N LEU A 30 -1.03 -17.27 -2.20
CA LEU A 30 -1.05 -15.94 -1.58
C LEU A 30 -0.89 -16.04 -0.05
N GLU A 31 -1.41 -17.12 0.55
CA GLU A 31 -1.15 -17.50 1.95
C GLU A 31 0.34 -17.81 2.16
N GLU A 32 0.92 -18.71 1.36
CA GLU A 32 2.37 -19.04 1.43
C GLU A 32 3.25 -17.80 1.19
N GLU A 33 2.87 -16.93 0.24
CA GLU A 33 3.54 -15.64 0.01
C GLU A 33 3.47 -14.73 1.24
N GLY A 34 2.33 -14.68 1.94
CA GLY A 34 2.16 -13.91 3.16
C GLY A 34 3.02 -14.44 4.30
N ASP A 35 2.98 -15.74 4.55
CA ASP A 35 3.72 -16.39 5.64
C ASP A 35 5.22 -16.14 5.50
N VAL A 36 5.80 -16.41 4.31
CA VAL A 36 7.24 -16.21 4.07
C VAL A 36 7.65 -14.74 4.23
N ALA A 37 6.80 -13.82 3.78
CA ALA A 37 7.09 -12.41 3.89
C ALA A 37 6.99 -11.91 5.33
N ALA A 38 6.02 -12.39 6.10
CA ALA A 38 5.89 -12.09 7.52
C ALA A 38 7.08 -12.63 8.30
N ASP A 39 7.49 -13.89 8.08
CA ASP A 39 8.67 -14.47 8.72
C ASP A 39 9.93 -13.63 8.47
N TYR A 40 10.14 -13.18 7.23
CA TYR A 40 11.28 -12.33 6.87
C TYR A 40 11.25 -10.97 7.58
N LEU A 41 10.07 -10.36 7.66
CA LEU A 41 9.91 -9.04 8.29
C LEU A 41 9.99 -9.14 9.82
N GLU A 42 9.42 -10.18 10.42
CA GLU A 42 9.50 -10.46 11.85
C GLU A 42 10.96 -10.65 12.28
N GLU A 43 11.73 -11.48 11.56
CA GLU A 43 13.16 -11.65 11.85
C GLU A 43 13.94 -10.33 11.71
N LEU A 44 13.58 -9.49 10.75
CA LEU A 44 14.20 -8.17 10.60
C LEU A 44 13.87 -7.24 11.78
N LEU A 45 12.61 -7.20 12.21
CA LEU A 45 12.16 -6.39 13.34
C LEU A 45 12.87 -6.84 14.63
N ASP A 46 12.95 -8.15 14.87
CA ASP A 46 13.67 -8.75 16.00
C ASP A 46 15.16 -8.38 16.01
N ILE A 47 15.83 -8.48 14.86
CA ILE A 47 17.26 -8.13 14.74
C ILE A 47 17.48 -6.64 14.98
N ALA A 48 16.55 -5.81 14.52
CA ALA A 48 16.61 -4.35 14.64
C ALA A 48 16.16 -3.84 16.02
N ASP A 49 15.61 -4.71 16.89
CA ASP A 49 15.02 -4.34 18.18
C ASP A 49 13.90 -3.29 17.99
N ILE A 50 13.02 -3.53 17.02
CA ILE A 50 11.90 -2.66 16.66
C ILE A 50 10.59 -3.39 16.93
N ASP A 51 9.76 -2.85 17.82
CA ASP A 51 8.41 -3.39 18.02
C ASP A 51 7.48 -3.03 16.84
N GLY A 52 6.71 -4.02 16.39
CA GLY A 52 5.67 -3.84 15.38
C GLY A 52 4.84 -5.11 15.19
N ASP A 53 3.53 -4.95 15.14
CA ASP A 53 2.59 -6.01 14.81
C ASP A 53 2.45 -6.13 13.29
N ILE A 54 2.54 -7.37 12.79
CA ILE A 54 2.41 -7.67 11.37
C ILE A 54 1.01 -8.20 11.09
N ASP A 55 0.26 -7.47 10.25
CA ASP A 55 -1.02 -7.89 9.71
C ASP A 55 -0.88 -8.31 8.25
N ILE A 56 -1.44 -9.47 7.90
CA ILE A 56 -1.46 -9.99 6.53
C ILE A 56 -2.90 -9.98 6.01
N GLU A 57 -3.07 -9.46 4.80
CA GLU A 57 -4.37 -9.44 4.16
C GLU A 57 -4.31 -9.73 2.66
N VAL A 58 -5.20 -10.60 2.18
CA VAL A 58 -5.33 -10.90 0.75
C VAL A 58 -6.52 -10.15 0.16
N ARG A 59 -6.25 -9.20 -0.75
CA ARG A 59 -7.27 -8.43 -1.47
C ARG A 59 -6.93 -8.36 -2.95
N ASN A 60 -7.95 -8.51 -3.81
CA ASN A 60 -7.81 -8.36 -5.27
C ASN A 60 -6.67 -9.20 -5.88
N GLY A 61 -6.41 -10.40 -5.34
CA GLY A 61 -5.35 -11.29 -5.81
C GLY A 61 -3.94 -10.79 -5.51
N ARG A 62 -3.76 -10.00 -4.44
CA ARG A 62 -2.48 -9.52 -3.92
C ARG A 62 -2.45 -9.68 -2.40
N THR A 63 -1.27 -9.97 -1.88
CA THR A 63 -0.99 -9.96 -0.46
C THR A 63 -0.61 -8.54 -0.03
N TYR A 64 -1.21 -8.05 1.03
CA TYR A 64 -0.91 -6.80 1.69
C TYR A 64 -0.34 -7.13 3.06
N ILE A 65 0.76 -6.49 3.40
CA ILE A 65 1.41 -6.66 4.70
C ILE A 65 1.49 -5.27 5.32
N SER A 66 0.98 -5.14 6.53
CA SER A 66 0.99 -3.91 7.30
C SER A 66 1.78 -4.14 8.57
N ILE A 67 2.76 -3.28 8.84
CA ILE A 67 3.44 -3.24 10.12
C ILE A 67 2.90 -2.03 10.89
N VAL A 68 2.35 -2.27 12.08
CA VAL A 68 1.74 -1.25 12.92
C VAL A 68 2.34 -1.30 14.32
N ALA A 69 2.51 -0.14 14.95
CA ALA A 69 2.82 -0.07 16.37
C ALA A 69 1.74 0.73 17.11
N GLU A 70 1.37 0.27 18.31
CA GLU A 70 0.36 0.94 19.15
C GLU A 70 0.87 2.26 19.76
N GLU A 71 2.18 2.40 19.95
CA GLU A 71 2.84 3.61 20.46
C GLU A 71 3.80 4.19 19.41
N GLU A 72 4.16 5.48 19.52
CA GLU A 72 5.24 6.09 18.75
C GLU A 72 6.58 5.41 19.10
N THR A 73 6.84 4.23 18.53
CA THR A 73 8.12 3.55 18.65
C THR A 73 9.12 4.19 17.70
N GLU A 74 10.25 4.63 18.26
CA GLU A 74 11.35 5.32 17.55
C GLU A 74 12.02 4.46 16.43
N GLY A 75 11.49 3.28 16.08
CA GLY A 75 12.04 2.37 15.08
C GLY A 75 11.29 2.34 13.74
N LEU A 76 9.95 2.35 13.74
CA LEU A 76 9.17 2.17 12.50
C LEU A 76 9.31 3.35 11.53
N GLU A 77 9.47 4.58 12.03
CA GLU A 77 9.76 5.75 11.20
C GLU A 77 11.04 5.55 10.35
N GLY A 78 12.05 4.89 10.94
CA GLY A 78 13.29 4.55 10.24
C GLY A 78 13.10 3.54 9.11
N LEU A 79 12.10 2.65 9.22
CA LEU A 79 11.74 1.69 8.17
C LEU A 79 10.90 2.32 7.05
N VAL A 80 10.34 3.52 7.28
CA VAL A 80 9.74 4.33 6.23
C VAL A 80 10.83 5.09 5.47
N GLY A 81 11.69 5.81 6.21
CA GLY A 81 12.74 6.67 5.64
C GLY A 81 12.22 7.95 4.99
N GLU A 82 13.12 8.74 4.41
CA GLU A 82 12.76 9.99 3.73
C GLU A 82 11.88 9.68 2.52
N ASP A 83 10.70 10.30 2.47
CA ASP A 83 9.71 10.09 1.40
C ASP A 83 9.33 8.63 1.14
N GLY A 84 9.58 7.71 2.07
CA GLY A 84 9.25 6.28 1.93
C GLY A 84 10.28 5.45 1.18
N GLU A 85 11.50 5.97 0.97
CA GLU A 85 12.53 5.27 0.21
C GLU A 85 12.96 3.93 0.85
N VAL A 86 13.00 3.88 2.19
CA VAL A 86 13.36 2.66 2.93
C VAL A 86 12.23 1.65 2.87
N LEU A 87 10.97 2.10 2.96
CA LEU A 87 9.80 1.25 2.80
C LEU A 87 9.79 0.57 1.42
N GLU A 88 10.09 1.30 0.35
CA GLU A 88 10.17 0.72 -0.99
C GLU A 88 11.31 -0.28 -1.14
N ALA A 89 12.49 0.02 -0.56
CA ALA A 89 13.61 -0.91 -0.54
C ALA A 89 13.27 -2.19 0.23
N LEU A 90 12.67 -2.05 1.41
CA LEU A 90 12.26 -3.17 2.27
C LEU A 90 11.21 -4.04 1.58
N GLN A 91 10.24 -3.43 0.90
CA GLN A 91 9.26 -4.16 0.09
C GLN A 91 9.93 -5.01 -0.98
N GLU A 92 10.92 -4.46 -1.68
CA GLU A 92 11.61 -5.21 -2.74
C GLU A 92 12.47 -6.35 -2.17
N LEU A 93 13.16 -6.12 -1.05
CA LEU A 93 13.88 -7.18 -0.34
C LEU A 93 12.95 -8.31 0.09
N THR A 94 11.77 -7.96 0.62
CA THR A 94 10.76 -8.94 1.03
C THR A 94 10.24 -9.73 -0.18
N ARG A 95 9.96 -9.08 -1.31
CA ARG A 95 9.59 -9.78 -2.56
C ARG A 95 10.68 -10.72 -3.06
N LEU A 96 11.95 -10.35 -2.90
CA LEU A 96 13.08 -11.22 -3.25
C LEU A 96 13.21 -12.41 -2.31
N ALA A 97 12.95 -12.23 -1.01
CA ALA A 97 12.88 -13.32 -0.04
C ALA A 97 11.78 -14.32 -0.41
N VAL A 98 10.57 -13.83 -0.72
CA VAL A 98 9.46 -14.67 -1.19
C VAL A 98 9.81 -15.40 -2.49
N LEU A 99 10.40 -14.70 -3.46
CA LEU A 99 10.85 -15.31 -4.72
C LEU A 99 11.86 -16.44 -4.45
N SER A 100 12.80 -16.22 -3.53
CA SER A 100 13.81 -17.22 -3.20
C SER A 100 13.22 -18.46 -2.52
N ALA A 101 12.18 -18.30 -1.70
CA ALA A 101 11.57 -19.40 -0.96
C ALA A 101 10.53 -20.18 -1.80
N THR A 102 9.74 -19.47 -2.61
CA THR A 102 8.57 -20.04 -3.30
C THR A 102 8.78 -20.25 -4.79
N GLU A 103 9.89 -19.76 -5.37
CA GLU A 103 10.16 -19.67 -6.81
C GLU A 103 9.11 -18.84 -7.60
N ASN A 104 8.19 -18.17 -6.90
CA ASN A 104 7.14 -17.35 -7.48
C ASN A 104 7.43 -15.86 -7.28
N ARG A 105 7.19 -15.07 -8.32
CA ARG A 105 7.28 -13.61 -8.21
C ARG A 105 6.10 -13.07 -7.40
N SER A 106 6.40 -12.56 -6.22
CA SER A 106 5.44 -11.88 -5.38
C SER A 106 5.01 -10.53 -5.98
N ARG A 107 3.76 -10.16 -5.72
CA ARG A 107 3.22 -8.82 -5.97
C ARG A 107 2.75 -8.17 -4.68
N LEU A 108 3.29 -8.62 -3.54
CA LEU A 108 2.92 -8.13 -2.22
C LEU A 108 3.14 -6.63 -2.13
N VAL A 109 2.34 -5.98 -1.31
CA VAL A 109 2.47 -4.56 -0.98
C VAL A 109 2.75 -4.47 0.51
N LEU A 110 3.85 -3.80 0.86
CA LEU A 110 4.20 -3.51 2.24
C LEU A 110 3.76 -2.08 2.57
N ASP A 111 3.17 -1.90 3.74
CA ASP A 111 2.83 -0.62 4.33
C ASP A 111 3.27 -0.60 5.80
N ILE A 112 3.64 0.58 6.29
CA ILE A 112 4.10 0.78 7.67
C ILE A 112 3.31 1.96 8.23
N ASN A 113 2.60 1.75 9.34
CA ASN A 113 1.79 2.77 10.02
C ASN A 113 0.88 3.60 9.08
N GLY A 114 0.35 3.03 8.00
CA GLY A 114 -0.53 3.77 7.09
C GLY A 114 0.18 4.78 6.18
N TYR A 115 1.53 4.78 6.15
CA TYR A 115 2.34 5.77 5.44
C TYR A 115 1.88 6.01 3.99
N ARG A 116 1.51 4.95 3.25
CA ARG A 116 1.08 5.11 1.85
C ARG A 116 -0.18 5.97 1.72
N GLN A 117 -1.12 5.84 2.65
CA GLN A 117 -2.35 6.64 2.63
C GLN A 117 -2.04 8.09 2.99
N GLU A 118 -1.22 8.30 4.02
CA GLU A 118 -0.80 9.65 4.44
C GLU A 118 -0.03 10.36 3.33
N ARG A 119 0.92 9.67 2.70
CA ARG A 119 1.72 10.19 1.59
C ARG A 119 0.85 10.55 0.39
N THR A 120 -0.15 9.73 0.08
CA THR A 120 -1.12 10.03 -0.99
C THR A 120 -1.87 11.34 -0.68
N GLY A 121 -2.34 11.51 0.55
CA GLY A 121 -3.00 12.75 0.99
C GLY A 121 -2.08 13.98 0.92
N HIS A 122 -0.81 13.81 1.30
CA HIS A 122 0.20 14.87 1.20
C HIS A 122 0.44 15.30 -0.26
N LEU A 123 0.61 14.34 -1.17
CA LEU A 123 0.80 14.61 -2.60
C LEU A 123 -0.40 15.30 -3.23
N GLN A 124 -1.62 14.93 -2.82
CA GLN A 124 -2.83 15.60 -3.27
C GLN A 124 -2.85 17.07 -2.82
N LYS A 125 -2.44 17.35 -1.58
CA LYS A 125 -2.31 18.72 -1.08
C LYS A 125 -1.24 19.52 -1.84
N ILE A 126 -0.09 18.92 -2.15
CA ILE A 126 0.93 19.54 -2.99
C ILE A 126 0.35 19.93 -4.36
N ALA A 127 -0.45 19.04 -4.97
CA ALA A 127 -1.12 19.32 -6.24
C ALA A 127 -2.11 20.49 -6.12
N GLU A 128 -2.90 20.55 -5.04
CA GLU A 128 -3.84 21.65 -4.78
C GLU A 128 -3.13 22.99 -4.59
N ASP A 129 -2.07 23.03 -3.79
CA ASP A 129 -1.28 24.24 -3.53
C ASP A 129 -0.60 24.74 -4.80
N ALA A 130 -0.05 23.83 -5.62
CA ALA A 130 0.54 24.16 -6.91
C ALA A 130 -0.50 24.71 -7.89
N ALA A 131 -1.66 24.05 -8.00
CA ALA A 131 -2.77 24.49 -8.83
C ALA A 131 -3.27 25.89 -8.44
N ALA A 132 -3.38 26.18 -7.14
CA ALA A 132 -3.77 27.48 -6.63
C ALA A 132 -2.75 28.57 -7.03
N SER A 133 -1.46 28.30 -6.84
CA SER A 133 -0.37 29.20 -7.23
C SER A 133 -0.35 29.49 -8.74
N VAL A 134 -0.55 28.47 -9.58
CA VAL A 134 -0.64 28.65 -11.03
C VAL A 134 -1.85 29.49 -11.42
N LYS A 135 -3.02 29.24 -10.81
CA LYS A 135 -4.25 30.01 -11.06
C LYS A 135 -4.12 31.48 -10.62
N GLU A 136 -3.39 31.75 -9.54
CA GLU A 136 -3.17 33.10 -9.04
C GLU A 136 -2.14 33.87 -9.88
N THR A 137 -1.01 33.23 -10.19
CA THR A 137 0.15 33.91 -10.80
C THR A 137 0.20 33.81 -12.32
N GLY A 138 -0.48 32.81 -12.90
CA GLY A 138 -0.38 32.46 -14.31
C GLY A 138 0.97 31.87 -14.72
N LYS A 139 1.85 31.52 -13.77
CA LYS A 139 3.19 30.98 -14.04
C LYS A 139 3.25 29.49 -13.71
N PRO A 140 4.00 28.69 -14.49
CA PRO A 140 4.23 27.29 -14.15
C PRO A 140 4.92 27.11 -12.79
N VAL A 141 4.59 26.03 -12.10
CA VAL A 141 5.17 25.66 -10.80
C VAL A 141 5.86 24.30 -10.94
N ALA A 142 7.16 24.26 -10.68
CA ALA A 142 7.92 23.00 -10.60
C ALA A 142 7.88 22.48 -9.16
N LEU A 143 7.53 21.20 -9.01
CA LEU A 143 7.49 20.51 -7.74
C LEU A 143 8.83 19.85 -7.40
N GLU A 144 8.96 19.41 -6.16
CA GLU A 144 10.10 18.59 -5.75
C GLU A 144 10.12 17.25 -6.51
N PRO A 145 11.31 16.67 -6.75
CA PRO A 145 11.42 15.34 -7.34
C PRO A 145 10.70 14.29 -6.49
N MET A 146 10.07 13.34 -7.17
CA MET A 146 9.30 12.27 -6.53
C MET A 146 9.31 11.02 -7.42
N SER A 147 8.96 9.87 -6.88
CA SER A 147 8.94 8.60 -7.61
C SER A 147 7.93 8.62 -8.77
N ALA A 148 8.07 7.67 -9.70
CA ALA A 148 7.15 7.57 -10.85
C ALA A 148 5.69 7.35 -10.44
N TYR A 149 5.46 6.65 -9.32
CA TYR A 149 4.14 6.42 -8.76
C TYR A 149 3.55 7.71 -8.19
N GLU A 150 4.33 8.44 -7.40
CA GLU A 150 3.89 9.71 -6.80
C GLU A 150 3.64 10.77 -7.87
N ARG A 151 4.49 10.86 -8.90
CA ARG A 151 4.26 11.75 -10.05
C ARG A 151 2.93 11.46 -10.73
N LYS A 152 2.52 10.20 -10.82
CA LYS A 152 1.23 9.83 -11.37
C LYS A 152 0.08 10.31 -10.47
N ILE A 153 0.17 10.10 -9.15
CA ILE A 153 -0.83 10.61 -8.19
C ILE A 153 -1.00 12.12 -8.35
N VAL A 154 0.11 12.86 -8.38
CA VAL A 154 0.08 14.31 -8.54
C VAL A 154 -0.46 14.71 -9.91
N HIS A 155 -0.06 14.05 -10.99
CA HIS A 155 -0.58 14.32 -12.33
C HIS A 155 -2.10 14.14 -12.40
N ASP A 156 -2.61 13.02 -11.88
CA ASP A 156 -4.04 12.71 -11.84
C ASP A 156 -4.78 13.78 -11.00
N ALA A 157 -4.26 14.13 -9.83
CA ALA A 157 -4.84 15.18 -8.98
C ALA A 157 -4.85 16.58 -9.64
N VAL A 158 -3.77 16.95 -10.35
CA VAL A 158 -3.69 18.21 -11.10
C VAL A 158 -4.70 18.22 -12.24
N ALA A 159 -4.85 17.11 -12.97
CA ALA A 159 -5.82 16.98 -14.05
C ALA A 159 -7.27 17.14 -13.54
N ASP A 160 -7.59 16.53 -12.38
CA ASP A 160 -8.89 16.69 -11.73
C ASP A 160 -9.19 18.14 -11.33
N LEU A 161 -8.16 18.93 -11.04
CA LEU A 161 -8.26 20.37 -10.75
C LEU A 161 -8.38 21.25 -12.00
N GLY A 162 -8.32 20.65 -13.19
CA GLY A 162 -8.48 21.29 -14.50
C GLY A 162 -7.22 22.00 -15.01
N LEU A 163 -6.03 21.58 -14.57
CA LEU A 163 -4.74 22.08 -15.06
C LEU A 163 -3.99 21.01 -15.85
N VAL A 164 -2.90 21.42 -16.49
CA VAL A 164 -1.98 20.53 -17.21
C VAL A 164 -0.76 20.28 -16.34
N SER A 165 -0.20 19.07 -16.45
CA SER A 165 1.11 18.78 -15.86
C SER A 165 1.97 17.92 -16.76
N GLU A 166 3.27 18.18 -16.72
CA GLU A 166 4.29 17.45 -17.48
C GLU A 166 5.38 16.94 -16.54
N SER A 167 5.95 15.79 -16.87
CA SER A 167 7.05 15.20 -16.06
C SER A 167 8.41 15.52 -16.67
N GLU A 168 9.10 16.48 -16.06
CA GLU A 168 10.43 16.96 -16.48
C GLU A 168 11.56 16.38 -15.62
N GLY A 169 12.79 16.39 -16.15
CA GLY A 169 13.98 15.86 -15.49
C GLY A 169 14.24 14.37 -15.75
N GLU A 170 15.34 13.86 -15.18
CA GLU A 170 15.82 12.48 -15.37
C GLU A 170 16.19 11.82 -14.05
N GLY A 171 16.05 10.49 -13.98
CA GLY A 171 16.42 9.70 -12.80
C GLY A 171 15.73 10.19 -11.52
N SER A 172 16.53 10.39 -10.47
CA SER A 172 16.07 10.90 -9.17
C SER A 172 15.67 12.38 -9.20
N GLY A 173 16.09 13.15 -10.20
CA GLY A 173 15.72 14.56 -10.35
C GLY A 173 14.39 14.78 -11.10
N ARG A 174 13.69 13.69 -11.47
CA ARG A 174 12.47 13.77 -12.27
C ARG A 174 11.28 14.20 -11.42
N HIS A 175 10.61 15.27 -11.82
CA HIS A 175 9.55 15.95 -11.07
C HIS A 175 8.35 16.29 -11.97
N ILE A 176 7.31 16.88 -11.39
CA ILE A 176 6.12 17.38 -12.08
C ILE A 176 6.19 18.90 -12.19
N VAL A 177 5.88 19.43 -13.37
CA VAL A 177 5.66 20.86 -13.61
C VAL A 177 4.18 21.06 -13.91
N VAL A 178 3.53 21.95 -13.16
CA VAL A 178 2.10 22.28 -13.29
C VAL A 178 1.93 23.59 -14.04
N SER A 179 1.03 23.65 -15.02
CA SER A 179 0.73 24.85 -15.81
C SER A 179 -0.77 25.02 -16.09
N ALA A 180 -1.20 26.24 -16.44
CA ALA A 180 -2.58 26.56 -16.75
C ALA A 180 -3.03 26.11 -18.16
N ASP A 181 -2.05 25.82 -19.03
CA ASP A 181 -2.16 25.31 -20.40
C ASP A 181 -0.80 24.71 -20.83
#